data_AF-A0A524D8W7-F1
#
_entry.id   AF-A0A524D8W7-F1
#
_cell.length_a   1.000
_cell.length_b   1.000
_cell.length_c   1.000
_cell.angle_alpha   90.00
_cell.angle_beta   90.00
_cell.angle_gamma   90.00
#
_symmetry.space_group_name_H-M   'P 1'
#
loop_
_entity.id
_entity.type
_entity.pdbx_description
1 polymer ?
#
loop_
_entity_poly.entity_id
_entity_poly.type
_entity_poly.pdbx_seq_one_letter_code
_entity_poly.pdbx_strand_id
1 'polypeptide(L)'
;MPNWFVHMDWCQKAGIPKKIAEFVNRSIDYGSDWIVNKTPGDLNIDEGPFYQQLVYFYNKDNERKVYVKACYLHHLLDFFKETNVDVYQLDLVFKKFLNQKAVINIIDLNGNKVNFEGIIDNLFQLLRNNKKELLVDLFG
;
A
#
# COMPACT_ATOMS: atom_id res chain seq x y z
N MET A 1 -9.79 -1.24 9.36
CA MET A 1 -9.92 -0.56 8.06
C MET A 1 -10.58 0.80 8.27
N PRO A 2 -9.92 1.92 7.92
CA PRO A 2 -10.53 3.24 7.81
C PRO A 2 -11.73 3.26 6.86
N ASN A 3 -12.52 4.34 6.93
CA ASN A 3 -13.61 4.54 5.97
C ASN A 3 -13.05 4.67 4.54
N TRP A 4 -13.73 4.09 3.56
CA TRP A 4 -13.40 4.18 2.13
C TRP A 4 -13.05 5.62 1.67
N PHE A 5 -13.77 6.62 2.18
CA PHE A 5 -13.51 8.03 1.85
C PHE A 5 -12.12 8.50 2.28
N VAL A 6 -11.63 8.03 3.44
CA VAL A 6 -10.29 8.33 3.94
C VAL A 6 -9.24 7.77 2.96
N HIS A 7 -9.39 6.52 2.52
CA HIS A 7 -8.45 5.96 1.54
C HIS A 7 -8.43 6.76 0.23
N MET A 8 -9.59 7.22 -0.24
CA MET A 8 -9.71 8.01 -1.46
C MET A 8 -9.09 9.40 -1.33
N ASP A 9 -9.34 10.11 -0.24
CA ASP A 9 -8.84 11.47 -0.01
C ASP A 9 -7.32 11.48 0.13
N TRP A 10 -6.76 10.51 0.86
CA TRP A 10 -5.32 10.36 0.99
C TRP A 10 -4.65 9.96 -0.32
N CYS A 11 -5.32 9.15 -1.16
CA CYS A 11 -4.81 8.87 -2.50
C CYS A 11 -4.72 10.14 -3.35
N GLN A 12 -5.73 11.00 -3.32
CA GLN A 12 -5.72 12.27 -4.05
C GLN A 12 -4.61 13.20 -3.54
N LYS A 13 -4.44 13.32 -2.22
CA LYS A 13 -3.31 14.07 -1.60
C LYS A 13 -1.95 13.54 -2.03
N ALA A 14 -1.85 12.23 -2.25
CA ALA A 14 -0.65 11.59 -2.78
C ALA A 14 -0.47 11.78 -4.30
N GLY A 15 -1.35 12.52 -4.97
CA GLY A 15 -1.31 12.74 -6.42
C GLY A 15 -1.75 11.51 -7.23
N ILE A 16 -2.43 10.55 -6.62
CA ILE A 16 -2.93 9.36 -7.30
C ILE A 16 -4.25 9.70 -7.99
N PRO A 17 -4.38 9.45 -9.30
CA PRO A 17 -5.63 9.67 -10.02
C PRO A 17 -6.79 8.87 -9.41
N LYS A 18 -7.95 9.52 -9.27
CA LYS A 18 -9.15 8.92 -8.65
C LYS A 18 -9.49 7.53 -9.19
N LYS A 19 -9.46 7.34 -10.52
CA LYS A 19 -9.75 6.03 -11.15
C LYS A 19 -8.78 4.93 -10.71
N ILE A 20 -7.50 5.26 -10.49
CA ILE A 20 -6.49 4.31 -10.02
C ILE A 20 -6.74 3.99 -8.55
N ALA A 21 -6.97 5.01 -7.72
CA ALA A 21 -7.28 4.85 -6.31
C ALA A 21 -8.51 3.96 -6.09
N GLU A 22 -9.62 4.22 -6.81
CA GLU A 22 -10.84 3.41 -6.74
C GLU A 22 -10.59 1.97 -7.14
N PHE A 23 -9.84 1.74 -8.21
CA PHE A 23 -9.52 0.40 -8.68
C PHE A 23 -8.66 -0.37 -7.66
N VAL A 24 -7.63 0.28 -7.10
CA VAL A 24 -6.71 -0.35 -6.15
C VAL A 24 -7.42 -0.67 -4.84
N ASN A 25 -8.14 0.29 -4.25
CA ASN A 25 -8.90 0.05 -3.02
C ASN A 25 -9.92 -1.08 -3.21
N ARG A 26 -10.69 -1.06 -4.32
CA ARG A 26 -11.65 -2.15 -4.62
C ARG A 26 -10.95 -3.50 -4.77
N SER A 27 -9.82 -3.51 -5.46
CA SER A 27 -9.05 -4.74 -5.69
C SER A 27 -8.49 -5.33 -4.40
N ILE A 28 -8.12 -4.49 -3.42
CA ILE A 28 -7.60 -4.96 -2.13
C ILE A 28 -8.76 -5.44 -1.25
N ASP A 29 -9.84 -4.65 -1.14
CA ASP A 29 -10.94 -4.92 -0.22
C ASP A 29 -11.83 -6.08 -0.65
N TYR A 30 -12.14 -6.17 -1.94
CA TYR A 30 -13.09 -7.15 -2.50
C TYR A 30 -12.41 -8.20 -3.37
N GLY A 31 -11.10 -8.08 -3.58
CA GLY A 31 -10.36 -8.90 -4.52
C GLY A 31 -10.48 -8.42 -5.98
N SER A 32 -9.53 -8.85 -6.81
CA SER A 32 -9.63 -8.74 -8.26
C SER A 32 -8.82 -9.83 -8.95
N ASP A 33 -8.42 -9.64 -10.21
CA ASP A 33 -7.73 -10.65 -11.03
C ASP A 33 -6.43 -11.18 -10.40
N TRP A 34 -5.83 -10.44 -9.46
CA TRP A 34 -4.68 -10.93 -8.68
C TRP A 34 -5.01 -12.13 -7.79
N ILE A 35 -6.29 -12.35 -7.46
CA ILE A 35 -6.78 -13.54 -6.73
C ILE A 35 -7.06 -14.70 -7.69
N VAL A 36 -7.51 -14.40 -8.92
CA VAL A 36 -8.12 -15.39 -9.84
C VAL A 36 -7.10 -16.05 -10.77
N ASN A 37 -5.98 -15.38 -11.10
CA ASN A 37 -4.93 -15.94 -11.97
C ASN A 37 -3.91 -16.83 -11.25
N LYS A 38 -4.36 -17.67 -10.30
CA LYS A 38 -3.49 -18.67 -9.67
C LYS A 38 -3.41 -19.91 -10.56
N THR A 39 -2.48 -19.92 -11.52
CA THR A 39 -2.06 -21.18 -12.16
C THR A 39 -1.30 -22.02 -11.12
N PRO A 40 -1.54 -23.35 -10.99
CA PRO A 40 -0.95 -24.19 -9.93
C PRO A 40 0.60 -24.36 -9.95
N GLY A 41 1.33 -23.55 -10.71
CA GLY A 41 2.79 -23.61 -10.84
C GLY A 41 3.52 -22.26 -10.73
N ASP A 42 2.80 -21.12 -10.60
CA ASP A 42 3.40 -19.77 -10.67
C ASP A 42 3.72 -19.15 -9.30
N LEU A 43 3.52 -19.87 -8.20
CA LEU A 43 3.73 -19.32 -6.86
C LEU A 43 4.92 -19.97 -6.17
N ASN A 44 5.90 -19.15 -5.79
CA ASN A 44 6.48 -19.29 -4.46
C ASN A 44 5.33 -19.10 -3.47
N ILE A 45 4.72 -20.21 -3.04
CA ILE A 45 3.55 -20.27 -2.15
C ILE A 45 3.83 -19.60 -0.79
N ASP A 46 5.10 -19.32 -0.48
CA ASP A 46 5.54 -18.64 0.74
C ASP A 46 5.35 -17.11 0.75
N GLU A 47 5.06 -16.47 -0.38
CA GLU A 47 4.94 -15.00 -0.43
C GLU A 47 3.48 -14.54 -0.21
N GLY A 48 3.25 -13.77 0.86
CA GLY A 48 1.93 -13.39 1.35
C GLY A 48 1.11 -12.46 0.43
N PRO A 49 -0.18 -12.21 0.74
CA PRO A 49 -1.10 -11.48 -0.14
C PRO A 49 -0.62 -10.09 -0.58
N PHE A 50 0.07 -9.35 0.30
CA PHE A 50 0.58 -8.02 -0.03
C PHE A 50 1.69 -8.08 -1.10
N TYR A 51 2.57 -9.09 -1.05
CA TYR A 51 3.59 -9.28 -2.08
C TYR A 51 2.92 -9.51 -3.44
N GLN A 52 1.92 -10.41 -3.50
CA GLN A 52 1.21 -10.74 -4.73
C GLN A 52 0.49 -9.52 -5.32
N GLN A 53 -0.14 -8.71 -4.47
CA GLN A 53 -0.75 -7.44 -4.87
C GLN A 53 0.28 -6.48 -5.45
N LEU A 54 1.45 -6.33 -4.83
CA LEU A 54 2.51 -5.46 -5.32
C LEU A 54 3.05 -5.91 -6.67
N VAL A 55 3.27 -7.22 -6.87
CA VAL A 55 3.68 -7.76 -8.18
C VAL A 55 2.62 -7.44 -9.24
N TYR A 56 1.34 -7.70 -8.95
CA TYR A 56 0.25 -7.39 -9.88
C TYR A 56 0.19 -5.91 -10.24
N PHE A 57 0.23 -5.02 -9.24
CA PHE A 57 0.14 -3.58 -9.45
C PHE A 57 1.40 -2.99 -10.11
N TYR A 58 2.56 -3.56 -9.82
CA TYR A 58 3.81 -3.18 -10.49
C TYR A 58 3.77 -3.55 -11.97
N ASN A 59 3.32 -4.76 -12.31
CA ASN A 59 3.19 -5.19 -13.70
C ASN A 59 2.17 -4.36 -14.50
N LYS A 60 1.19 -3.76 -13.81
CA LYS A 60 0.20 -2.87 -14.43
C LYS A 60 0.74 -1.48 -14.78
N ASP A 61 1.76 -1.01 -14.05
CA ASP A 61 2.38 0.31 -14.23
C ASP A 61 3.80 0.30 -13.64
N ASN A 62 4.75 -0.26 -14.40
CA ASN A 62 6.13 -0.39 -13.97
C ASN A 62 6.92 0.94 -14.09
N GLU A 63 6.49 1.84 -14.98
CA GLU A 63 7.13 3.13 -15.22
C GLU A 63 6.83 4.15 -14.11
N ARG A 64 5.53 4.42 -13.87
CA ARG A 64 5.12 5.48 -12.94
C ARG A 64 4.84 4.95 -11.54
N LYS A 65 4.60 3.64 -11.40
CA LYS A 65 4.37 2.95 -10.12
C LYS A 65 3.23 3.57 -9.30
N VAL A 66 2.24 4.17 -9.97
CA VAL A 66 1.14 4.87 -9.31
C VAL A 66 0.22 3.87 -8.61
N TYR A 67 0.01 2.69 -9.23
CA TYR A 67 -0.73 1.58 -8.63
C TYR A 67 -0.03 1.03 -7.38
N VAL A 68 1.30 0.89 -7.44
CA VAL A 68 2.13 0.48 -6.29
C VAL A 68 2.02 1.49 -5.15
N LYS A 69 2.13 2.79 -5.47
CA LYS A 69 1.97 3.87 -4.49
C LYS A 69 0.60 3.82 -3.80
N ALA A 70 -0.47 3.60 -4.56
CA ALA A 70 -1.82 3.46 -4.03
C ALA A 70 -1.95 2.23 -3.12
N CYS A 71 -1.34 1.10 -3.51
CA CYS A 71 -1.34 -0.13 -2.73
C CYS A 71 -0.66 0.06 -1.37
N TYR A 72 0.53 0.65 -1.32
CA TYR A 72 1.19 0.97 -0.06
C TYR A 72 0.36 1.89 0.82
N LEU A 73 -0.20 2.95 0.24
CA LEU A 73 -0.99 3.91 0.99
C LEU A 73 -2.21 3.24 1.63
N HIS A 74 -2.89 2.37 0.90
CA HIS A 74 -4.01 1.59 1.42
C HIS A 74 -3.59 0.76 2.65
N HIS A 75 -2.58 -0.10 2.49
CA HIS A 75 -2.09 -0.95 3.57
C HIS A 75 -1.56 -0.19 4.77
N LEU A 76 -0.96 0.98 4.53
CA LEU A 76 -0.44 1.85 5.58
C LEU A 76 -1.58 2.47 6.39
N LEU A 77 -2.62 2.99 5.73
CA LEU A 77 -3.81 3.54 6.39
C LEU A 77 -4.56 2.46 7.19
N ASP A 78 -4.65 1.24 6.65
CA ASP A 78 -5.15 0.10 7.40
C ASP A 78 -4.31 -0.22 8.62
N PHE A 79 -2.99 -0.21 8.46
CA PHE A 79 -2.07 -0.51 9.55
C PHE A 79 -2.21 0.47 10.72
N PHE A 80 -2.53 1.75 10.47
CA PHE A 80 -2.84 2.70 11.54
C PHE A 80 -4.04 2.28 12.40
N LYS A 81 -4.99 1.51 11.85
CA LYS A 81 -6.16 0.99 12.57
C LYS A 81 -5.94 -0.40 13.16
N GLU A 82 -5.05 -1.19 12.58
CA GLU A 82 -4.73 -2.55 13.02
C GLU A 82 -3.67 -2.58 14.12
N THR A 83 -2.81 -1.57 14.18
CA THR A 83 -1.67 -1.56 15.11
C THR A 83 -2.09 -1.17 16.53
N ASN A 84 -1.53 -1.86 17.52
CA ASN A 84 -1.65 -1.49 18.94
C ASN A 84 -0.64 -0.42 19.37
N VAL A 85 -0.05 0.30 18.41
CA VAL A 85 0.90 1.37 18.66
C VAL A 85 0.16 2.67 18.88
N ASP A 86 0.70 3.50 19.78
CA ASP A 86 0.29 4.89 19.90
C ASP A 86 0.43 5.62 18.54
N VAL A 87 -0.70 5.88 17.91
CA VAL A 87 -0.79 6.53 16.60
C VAL A 87 -0.34 7.99 16.61
N TYR A 88 -0.24 8.61 17.79
CA TYR A 88 0.38 9.92 17.93
C TYR A 88 1.90 9.86 17.70
N GLN A 89 2.51 8.68 17.77
CA GLN A 89 3.92 8.42 17.44
C GLN A 89 4.07 7.85 16.03
N LEU A 90 3.85 8.69 15.01
CA LEU A 90 3.90 8.28 13.60
C LEU A 90 5.17 7.50 13.23
N ASP A 91 6.34 7.93 13.70
CA ASP A 91 7.61 7.26 13.40
C ASP A 91 7.68 5.84 13.95
N LEU A 92 7.04 5.60 15.11
CA LEU A 92 6.93 4.26 15.69
C LEU A 92 5.98 3.39 14.87
N VAL A 93 4.86 3.94 14.40
CA VAL A 93 3.93 3.25 13.50
C VAL A 93 4.64 2.88 12.19
N PHE A 94 5.37 3.80 11.56
CA PHE A 94 6.12 3.54 10.33
C PHE A 94 7.19 2.48 10.51
N LYS A 95 7.96 2.54 11.59
CA LYS A 95 8.95 1.51 11.92
C LYS A 95 8.30 0.14 12.09
N LYS A 96 7.15 0.07 12.77
CA LYS A 96 6.42 -1.20 12.90
C LYS A 96 5.86 -1.67 11.56
N PHE A 97 5.31 -0.78 10.74
CA PHE A 97 4.82 -1.12 9.41
C PHE A 97 5.92 -1.76 8.57
N LEU A 98 7.11 -1.13 8.54
CA LEU A 98 8.28 -1.67 7.83
C LEU A 98 8.70 -3.06 8.34
N ASN A 99 8.69 -3.26 9.64
CA ASN A 99 9.15 -4.52 10.25
C ASN A 99 8.12 -5.65 10.15
N GLN A 100 6.82 -5.35 10.06
CA GLN A 100 5.76 -6.34 10.24
C GLN A 100 4.95 -6.62 8.97
N LYS A 101 4.81 -5.63 8.09
CA LYS A 101 3.86 -5.69 6.97
C LYS A 101 4.47 -5.29 5.64
N ALA A 102 5.36 -4.29 5.62
CA ALA A 102 5.88 -3.76 4.37
C ALA A 102 6.75 -4.79 3.63
N VAL A 103 6.42 -5.01 2.37
CA VAL A 103 7.30 -5.67 1.42
C VAL A 103 8.18 -4.59 0.81
N ILE A 104 9.49 -4.64 0.99
CA ILE A 104 10.39 -3.58 0.48
C ILE A 104 10.82 -3.84 -0.96
N ASN A 105 10.93 -5.13 -1.31
CA ASN A 105 11.41 -5.56 -2.60
C ASN A 105 10.52 -6.65 -3.18
N ILE A 106 10.36 -6.65 -4.49
CA ILE A 106 9.76 -7.74 -5.26
C ILE A 106 10.72 -8.19 -6.36
N ILE A 107 10.44 -9.35 -6.94
CA ILE A 107 11.07 -9.80 -8.18
C ILE A 107 10.10 -9.54 -9.33
N ASP A 108 10.56 -8.87 -10.38
CA ASP A 108 9.77 -8.64 -11.59
C ASP A 108 9.72 -9.89 -12.48
N LEU A 109 8.93 -9.82 -13.57
CA LEU A 109 8.78 -10.94 -14.52
C LEU A 109 10.08 -11.33 -15.23
N ASN A 110 11.11 -10.46 -15.21
CA ASN A 110 12.42 -10.71 -15.81
C ASN A 110 13.43 -11.22 -14.77
N GLY A 111 13.02 -11.45 -13.52
CA GLY A 111 13.91 -11.86 -12.44
C GLY A 111 14.69 -10.72 -11.78
N ASN A 112 14.41 -9.46 -12.11
CA ASN A 112 15.09 -8.31 -11.50
C ASN A 112 14.47 -7.95 -10.16
N LYS A 113 15.32 -7.58 -9.20
CA LYS A 113 14.89 -7.04 -7.91
C LYS A 113 14.47 -5.59 -8.06
N VAL A 114 13.22 -5.30 -7.69
CA VAL A 114 12.65 -3.95 -7.68
C VAL A 114 12.51 -3.48 -6.23
N ASN A 115 13.07 -2.31 -5.92
CA ASN A 115 13.05 -1.70 -4.58
C ASN A 115 11.99 -0.57 -4.53
N PHE A 116 11.19 -0.53 -3.47
CA PHE A 116 10.13 0.45 -3.24
C PHE A 116 10.36 1.41 -2.06
N GLU A 117 11.54 1.43 -1.42
CA GLU A 117 11.88 2.32 -0.29
C GLU A 117 11.57 3.78 -0.60
N GLY A 118 11.98 4.27 -1.78
CA GLY A 118 11.69 5.65 -2.17
C GLY A 118 10.19 5.97 -2.27
N ILE A 119 9.34 5.00 -2.63
CA ILE A 119 7.88 5.20 -2.63
C ILE A 119 7.37 5.27 -1.20
N ILE A 120 7.82 4.35 -0.35
CA ILE A 120 7.42 4.25 1.06
C ILE A 120 7.82 5.53 1.80
N ASP A 121 9.06 6.00 1.64
CA ASP A 121 9.57 7.21 2.28
C ASP A 121 8.78 8.46 1.85
N ASN A 122 8.45 8.57 0.56
CA ASN A 122 7.62 9.65 0.06
C ASN A 122 6.21 9.65 0.69
N LEU A 123 5.62 8.47 0.89
CA LEU A 123 4.33 8.35 1.59
C LEU A 123 4.47 8.71 3.07
N PHE A 124 5.52 8.24 3.75
CA PHE A 124 5.77 8.61 5.14
C PHE A 124 5.95 10.12 5.30
N GLN A 125 6.72 10.77 4.42
CA GLN A 125 6.87 12.23 4.43
C GLN A 125 5.53 12.94 4.22
N LEU A 126 4.71 12.49 3.26
CA LEU A 126 3.38 13.04 3.04
C LEU A 126 2.52 12.95 4.31
N LEU A 127 2.48 11.79 4.95
CA LEU A 127 1.70 11.56 6.17
C LEU A 127 2.24 12.37 7.36
N ARG A 128 3.57 12.51 7.51
CA ARG A 128 4.19 13.37 8.54
C ARG A 128 3.80 14.83 8.36
N ASN A 129 3.92 15.34 7.14
CA ASN A 129 3.64 16.74 6.82
C ASN A 129 2.17 17.10 7.09
N ASN A 130 1.28 16.11 7.02
CA ASN A 130 -0.16 16.27 7.22
C ASN A 130 -0.66 15.55 8.48
N LYS A 131 0.19 15.35 9.50
CA LYS A 131 -0.10 14.57 10.71
C LYS A 131 -1.43 14.92 11.37
N LYS A 132 -1.73 16.20 11.54
CA LYS A 132 -2.95 16.64 12.25
C LYS A 132 -4.20 16.18 11.53
N GLU A 133 -4.24 16.41 10.22
CA GLU A 133 -5.35 16.00 9.36
C GLU A 133 -5.49 14.47 9.32
N LEU A 134 -4.36 13.76 9.20
CA LEU A 134 -4.34 12.29 9.24
C LEU A 134 -5.00 11.73 10.50
N LEU A 135 -4.68 12.29 11.67
CA LEU A 135 -5.25 11.82 12.93
C LEU A 135 -6.75 12.12 13.03
N VAL A 136 -7.22 13.25 12.49
CA VAL A 136 -8.65 13.57 12.41
C VAL A 136 -9.36 12.61 11.46
N ASP A 137 -8.85 12.39 10.26
CA ASP A 137 -9.48 11.50 9.29
C ASP A 137 -9.53 10.05 9.78
N LEU A 138 -8.48 9.62 10.50
CA LEU A 138 -8.44 8.28 11.04
C LEU A 138 -9.33 8.13 12.28
N PHE A 139 -9.34 9.07 13.23
CA PHE A 139 -9.92 8.86 14.57
C PHE A 139 -11.00 9.85 15.01
N GLY A 140 -11.27 10.88 14.20
CA GLY A 140 -12.30 11.90 14.43
C GLY A 140 -13.69 11.47 13.98
#